data_AF-A0A6L4ZLF8-F1
#
_entry.id   AF-A0A6L4ZLF8-F1
#
_cell.length_a   1.000
_cell.length_b   1.000
_cell.length_c   1.000
_cell.angle_alpha   90.00
_cell.angle_beta   90.00
_cell.angle_gamma   90.00
#
_symmetry.space_group_name_H-M   'P 1'
#
loop_
_entity.id
_entity.type
_entity.pdbx_description
1 polymer ?
#
loop_
_entity_poly.entity_id
_entity_poly.type
_entity_poly.pdbx_seq_one_letter_code
_entity_poly.pdbx_strand_id
1 'polypeptide(L)'
;MSELVADNIFRFWAKLPQPKDPQHSNKHSTSPVTPPTEFHPLICHMLDVAAVTREIWRNVLPMVARERIANALGLSIEQAEVWVMFLAALHDLGKASPAFQLRDAAEHLLELYKDMGERPTGIKPSDIPHGRVTVGELPNDLMEKLALKANLAQQLSTIIGGHHGSFPTSVELENNYLPKGVGGKAWQKVRQEFVRILFEFFNVPEILKAN
;
A
#
# COMPACT_ATOMS: atom_id res chain seq x y z
N MET A 1 6.33 -16.81 17.29
CA MET A 1 5.51 -15.62 16.97
C MET A 1 5.85 -14.98 15.62
N SER A 2 6.95 -15.34 14.96
CA SER A 2 7.32 -14.83 13.62
C SER A 2 6.58 -15.51 12.46
N GLU A 3 6.15 -16.76 12.62
CA GLU A 3 5.46 -17.52 11.54
C GLU A 3 4.02 -17.06 11.28
N LEU A 4 3.31 -16.51 12.27
CA LEU A 4 1.88 -16.17 12.13
C LEU A 4 1.57 -15.00 11.18
N VAL A 5 2.55 -14.14 10.87
CA VAL A 5 2.35 -12.95 10.01
C VAL A 5 2.68 -13.25 8.54
N ALA A 6 3.65 -14.14 8.29
CA ALA A 6 4.08 -14.51 6.94
C ALA A 6 3.03 -15.36 6.20
N ASP A 7 2.27 -16.18 6.91
CA ASP A 7 1.38 -17.17 6.28
C ASP A 7 0.09 -16.62 5.66
N ASN A 8 -0.16 -15.30 5.68
CA ASN A 8 -1.38 -14.80 5.03
C ASN A 8 -1.38 -13.34 4.55
N ILE A 9 -0.31 -12.85 3.90
CA ILE A 9 -0.34 -11.53 3.23
C ILE A 9 -1.43 -11.40 2.15
N PHE A 10 -1.94 -12.51 1.64
CA PHE A 10 -3.05 -12.56 0.70
C PHE A 10 -4.41 -12.24 1.32
N ARG A 11 -4.56 -12.26 2.67
CA ARG A 11 -5.85 -11.93 3.33
C ARG A 11 -6.20 -10.45 3.34
N PHE A 12 -5.25 -9.57 3.04
CA PHE A 12 -5.49 -8.13 3.02
C PHE A 12 -6.01 -7.74 1.64
N TRP A 13 -7.13 -7.03 1.56
CA TRP A 13 -7.74 -6.67 0.30
C TRP A 13 -7.34 -5.27 -0.17
N ALA A 14 -7.20 -5.08 -1.49
CA ALA A 14 -7.04 -3.78 -2.13
C ALA A 14 -8.30 -3.33 -2.88
N LYS A 15 -9.06 -4.28 -3.42
CA LYS A 15 -10.31 -4.05 -4.16
C LYS A 15 -11.35 -5.07 -3.75
N LEU A 16 -12.58 -4.59 -3.59
CA LEU A 16 -13.77 -5.44 -3.46
C LEU A 16 -14.53 -5.41 -4.79
N PRO A 17 -15.23 -6.49 -5.16
CA PRO A 17 -16.10 -6.49 -6.32
C PRO A 17 -17.19 -5.44 -6.15
N GLN A 18 -17.47 -4.71 -7.22
CA GLN A 18 -18.64 -3.84 -7.26
C GLN A 18 -19.89 -4.73 -7.37
N PRO A 19 -20.97 -4.43 -6.64
CA PRO A 19 -22.23 -5.12 -6.87
C PRO A 19 -22.62 -4.96 -8.34
N LYS A 20 -22.94 -6.07 -9.02
CA LYS A 20 -23.47 -6.02 -10.39
C LYS A 20 -24.72 -5.14 -10.39
N ASP A 21 -24.80 -4.26 -11.38
CA ASP A 21 -25.89 -3.29 -11.54
C ASP A 21 -27.26 -3.93 -11.25
N PRO A 22 -28.07 -3.42 -10.29
CA PRO A 22 -29.35 -4.02 -9.93
C PRO A 22 -30.34 -4.10 -11.11
N GLN A 23 -30.12 -3.34 -12.20
CA GLN A 23 -30.98 -3.37 -13.38
C GLN A 23 -30.93 -4.69 -14.17
N HIS A 24 -29.91 -5.53 -13.96
CA HIS A 24 -29.82 -6.88 -14.55
C HIS A 24 -29.97 -8.01 -13.52
N SER A 25 -30.49 -7.72 -12.32
CA SER A 25 -30.87 -8.77 -11.38
C SER A 25 -32.22 -9.39 -11.80
N ASN A 26 -32.20 -10.66 -12.17
CA ASN A 26 -33.41 -11.46 -12.42
C ASN A 26 -34.31 -11.36 -11.18
N LYS A 27 -35.49 -10.75 -11.31
CA LYS A 27 -36.49 -10.52 -10.24
C LYS A 27 -37.07 -11.80 -9.60
N HIS A 28 -36.48 -12.96 -9.86
CA HIS A 28 -36.94 -14.28 -9.39
C HIS A 28 -35.88 -15.07 -8.62
N SER A 29 -34.71 -14.51 -8.28
CA SER A 29 -33.76 -15.19 -7.41
C SER A 29 -34.04 -14.88 -5.94
N THR A 30 -34.69 -15.81 -5.24
CA THR A 30 -34.93 -15.76 -3.78
C THR A 30 -33.81 -16.41 -2.97
N SER A 31 -32.68 -16.75 -3.59
CA SER A 31 -31.51 -17.26 -2.86
C SER A 31 -30.83 -16.11 -2.10
N PRO A 32 -30.40 -16.32 -0.84
CA PRO A 32 -29.56 -15.34 -0.16
C PRO A 32 -28.36 -15.07 -1.07
N VAL A 33 -28.16 -13.80 -1.47
CA VAL A 33 -26.96 -13.42 -2.19
C VAL A 33 -25.82 -13.55 -1.19
N THR A 34 -25.10 -14.67 -1.23
CA THR A 34 -23.85 -14.82 -0.49
C THR A 34 -22.93 -13.68 -0.96
N PRO A 35 -22.41 -12.85 -0.05
CA PRO A 35 -21.45 -11.82 -0.42
C PRO A 35 -20.30 -12.49 -1.18
N PRO A 36 -19.77 -11.89 -2.27
CA PRO A 36 -18.62 -12.44 -2.96
C PRO A 36 -17.49 -12.63 -1.94
N THR A 37 -16.99 -13.85 -1.79
CA THR A 37 -15.78 -14.11 -0.99
C THR A 37 -14.51 -13.67 -1.71
N GLU A 38 -14.65 -13.29 -2.98
CA GLU A 38 -13.56 -12.92 -3.88
C GLU A 38 -13.27 -11.42 -3.71
N PHE A 39 -12.03 -11.10 -3.37
CA PHE A 39 -11.48 -9.75 -3.38
C PHE A 39 -10.14 -9.78 -4.12
N HIS A 40 -9.64 -8.62 -4.56
CA HIS A 40 -8.29 -8.54 -5.09
C HIS A 40 -7.30 -8.31 -3.95
N PRO A 41 -6.37 -9.24 -3.68
CA PRO A 41 -5.42 -9.08 -2.58
C PRO A 41 -4.54 -7.85 -2.76
N LEU A 42 -4.15 -7.26 -1.63
CA LEU A 42 -3.31 -6.07 -1.59
C LEU A 42 -1.95 -6.33 -2.23
N ILE A 43 -1.31 -7.46 -1.90
CA ILE A 43 -0.04 -7.83 -2.53
C ILE A 43 -0.17 -7.95 -4.06
N CYS A 44 -1.26 -8.51 -4.55
CA CYS A 44 -1.49 -8.66 -5.99
C CYS A 44 -1.63 -7.28 -6.64
N HIS A 45 -2.44 -6.38 -6.06
CA HIS A 45 -2.57 -5.00 -6.54
C HIS A 45 -1.23 -4.25 -6.54
N MET A 46 -0.39 -4.44 -5.51
CA MET A 46 0.94 -3.83 -5.44
C MET A 46 1.86 -4.35 -6.56
N LEU A 47 1.85 -5.67 -6.80
CA LEU A 47 2.60 -6.31 -7.88
C LEU A 47 2.10 -5.89 -9.27
N ASP A 48 0.78 -5.74 -9.45
CA ASP A 48 0.18 -5.24 -10.69
C ASP A 48 0.67 -3.83 -11.00
N VAL A 49 0.69 -2.94 -10.00
CA VAL A 49 1.20 -1.57 -10.16
C VAL A 49 2.70 -1.56 -10.47
N ALA A 50 3.50 -2.42 -9.86
CA ALA A 50 4.91 -2.58 -10.24
C ALA A 50 5.08 -3.05 -11.69
N ALA A 51 4.26 -4.02 -12.14
CA ALA A 51 4.30 -4.50 -13.51
C ALA A 51 3.95 -3.39 -14.51
N VAL A 52 2.89 -2.61 -14.24
CA VAL A 52 2.53 -1.44 -15.06
C VAL A 52 3.65 -0.39 -15.05
N THR A 53 4.26 -0.14 -13.89
CA THR A 53 5.38 0.80 -13.74
C THR A 53 6.57 0.39 -14.60
N ARG A 54 6.86 -0.91 -14.67
CA ARG A 54 7.90 -1.47 -15.54
C ARG A 54 7.61 -1.23 -17.02
N GLU A 55 6.37 -1.47 -17.45
CA GLU A 55 5.96 -1.23 -18.83
C GLU A 55 6.06 0.25 -19.21
N ILE A 56 5.63 1.14 -18.30
CA ILE A 56 5.81 2.58 -18.48
C ILE A 56 7.29 2.93 -18.57
N TRP A 57 8.14 2.40 -17.67
CA TRP A 57 9.56 2.66 -17.67
C TRP A 57 10.23 2.27 -18.99
N ARG A 58 9.96 1.06 -19.48
CA ARG A 58 10.65 0.49 -20.65
C ARG A 58 10.11 1.01 -21.97
N ASN A 59 8.79 1.14 -22.06
CA ASN A 59 8.09 1.31 -23.34
C ASN A 59 7.47 2.70 -23.52
N VAL A 60 7.36 3.50 -22.45
CA VAL A 60 6.74 4.84 -22.51
C VAL A 60 7.73 5.95 -22.16
N LEU A 61 8.57 5.76 -21.13
CA LEU A 61 9.50 6.81 -20.70
C LEU A 61 10.66 6.98 -21.70
N PRO A 62 10.88 8.21 -22.21
CA PRO A 62 12.05 8.54 -23.01
C PRO A 62 13.35 8.21 -22.26
N MET A 63 14.41 7.84 -23.00
CA MET A 63 15.71 7.51 -22.40
C MET A 63 16.23 8.62 -21.48
N VAL A 64 16.11 9.88 -21.91
CA VAL A 64 16.53 11.05 -21.11
C VAL A 64 15.83 11.14 -19.74
N ALA A 65 14.57 10.70 -19.64
CA ALA A 65 13.85 10.69 -18.36
C ALA A 65 14.38 9.59 -17.44
N ARG A 66 14.64 8.40 -18.00
CA ARG A 66 15.24 7.27 -17.28
C ARG A 66 16.63 7.60 -16.76
N GLU A 67 17.47 8.18 -17.61
CA GLU A 67 18.83 8.64 -17.24
C GLU A 67 18.78 9.69 -16.13
N ARG A 68 17.85 10.65 -16.21
CA ARG A 68 17.71 11.68 -15.17
C ARG A 68 17.37 11.07 -13.81
N ILE A 69 16.46 10.08 -13.78
CA ILE A 69 16.09 9.38 -12.54
C ILE A 69 17.26 8.54 -12.04
N ALA A 70 17.89 7.75 -12.91
CA ALA A 70 19.03 6.91 -12.57
C ALA A 70 20.20 7.72 -12.00
N ASN A 71 20.54 8.84 -12.65
CA ASN A 71 21.58 9.76 -12.18
C ASN A 71 21.23 10.40 -10.84
N ALA A 72 19.98 10.81 -10.62
CA ALA A 72 19.53 11.37 -9.35
C ALA A 72 19.61 10.35 -8.20
N LEU A 73 19.40 9.06 -8.50
CA LEU A 73 19.53 7.96 -7.55
C LEU A 73 20.98 7.45 -7.41
N GLY A 74 21.91 7.85 -8.29
CA GLY A 74 23.26 7.29 -8.34
C GLY A 74 23.28 5.80 -8.72
N LEU A 75 22.34 5.37 -9.56
CA LEU A 75 22.12 3.97 -9.95
C LEU A 75 22.25 3.78 -11.47
N SER A 76 22.42 2.53 -11.92
CA SER A 76 22.20 2.20 -13.34
C SER A 76 20.72 2.39 -13.72
N ILE A 77 20.43 2.45 -15.02
CA ILE A 77 19.04 2.55 -15.51
C ILE A 77 18.21 1.33 -15.08
N GLU A 78 18.81 0.14 -15.09
CA GLU A 78 18.18 -1.12 -14.69
C GLU A 78 17.92 -1.15 -13.18
N GLN A 79 18.86 -0.65 -12.39
CA GLN A 79 18.70 -0.52 -10.93
C GLN A 79 17.64 0.53 -10.57
N ALA A 80 17.60 1.64 -11.32
CA ALA A 80 16.59 2.68 -11.14
C ALA A 80 15.18 2.19 -11.52
N GLU A 81 15.05 1.35 -12.56
CA GLU A 81 13.79 0.66 -12.90
C GLU A 81 13.22 -0.08 -11.67
N VAL A 82 14.05 -0.92 -11.06
CA VAL A 82 13.69 -1.73 -9.89
C VAL A 82 13.30 -0.84 -8.71
N TRP A 83 14.04 0.23 -8.47
CA TRP A 83 13.73 1.22 -7.44
C TRP A 83 12.35 1.86 -7.64
N VAL A 84 12.08 2.34 -8.85
CA VAL A 84 10.81 3.02 -9.16
C VAL A 84 9.64 2.04 -9.09
N MET A 85 9.82 0.80 -9.55
CA MET A 85 8.83 -0.28 -9.39
C MET A 85 8.50 -0.54 -7.92
N PHE A 86 9.52 -0.68 -7.07
CA PHE A 86 9.34 -0.92 -5.64
C PHE A 86 8.59 0.24 -4.95
N LEU A 87 9.00 1.48 -5.20
CA LEU A 87 8.31 2.64 -4.64
C LEU A 87 6.85 2.74 -5.11
N ALA A 88 6.58 2.44 -6.39
CA ALA A 88 5.22 2.44 -6.93
C ALA A 88 4.34 1.34 -6.33
N ALA A 89 4.89 0.14 -6.10
CA ALA A 89 4.18 -0.95 -5.42
C ALA A 89 3.71 -0.53 -4.01
N LEU A 90 4.46 0.32 -3.32
CA LEU A 90 4.14 0.74 -1.96
C LEU A 90 3.06 1.83 -1.85
N HIS A 91 2.52 2.36 -2.97
CA HIS A 91 1.52 3.44 -2.94
C HIS A 91 0.33 3.16 -2.02
N ASP A 92 -0.18 1.93 -2.07
CA ASP A 92 -1.35 1.49 -1.32
C ASP A 92 -1.00 0.81 0.02
N LEU A 93 0.24 0.92 0.53
CA LEU A 93 0.66 0.29 1.80
C LEU A 93 -0.28 0.61 2.97
N GLY A 94 -0.79 1.84 3.04
CA GLY A 94 -1.74 2.27 4.05
C GLY A 94 -3.09 1.57 4.04
N LYS A 95 -3.40 0.78 3.00
CA LYS A 95 -4.57 -0.11 3.00
C LYS A 95 -4.44 -1.24 4.00
N ALA A 96 -3.22 -1.62 4.41
CA ALA A 96 -2.99 -2.53 5.53
C ALA A 96 -3.18 -1.79 6.87
N SER A 97 -4.41 -1.32 7.11
CA SER A 97 -4.82 -0.61 8.31
C SER A 97 -6.27 -0.93 8.68
N PRO A 98 -6.65 -0.81 9.97
CA PRO A 98 -8.03 -1.01 10.41
C PRO A 98 -9.05 -0.14 9.68
N ALA A 99 -8.72 1.15 9.44
CA ALA A 99 -9.62 2.10 8.78
C ALA A 99 -9.98 1.69 7.34
N PHE A 100 -9.11 0.91 6.70
CA PHE A 100 -9.36 0.40 5.35
C PHE A 100 -9.93 -1.03 5.37
N GLN A 101 -9.29 -1.97 6.07
CA GLN A 101 -9.65 -3.39 6.01
C GLN A 101 -10.99 -3.71 6.69
N LEU A 102 -11.31 -3.01 7.80
CA LEU A 102 -12.46 -3.29 8.65
C LEU A 102 -13.66 -2.38 8.34
N ARG A 103 -13.83 -1.96 7.07
CA ARG A 103 -14.97 -1.12 6.64
C ARG A 103 -16.23 -1.96 6.50
N ASP A 104 -17.41 -1.32 6.58
CA ASP A 104 -18.70 -2.00 6.40
C ASP A 104 -18.79 -2.77 5.08
N ALA A 105 -18.23 -2.21 4.00
CA ALA A 105 -18.20 -2.85 2.69
C ALA A 105 -17.47 -4.22 2.69
N ALA A 106 -16.60 -4.47 3.68
CA ALA A 106 -15.81 -5.67 3.86
C ALA A 106 -16.29 -6.52 5.05
N GLU A 107 -17.54 -6.37 5.52
CA GLU A 107 -18.05 -7.07 6.70
C GLU A 107 -17.89 -8.61 6.61
N HIS A 108 -18.09 -9.18 5.42
CA HIS A 108 -17.90 -10.60 5.13
C HIS A 108 -16.44 -11.08 5.26
N LEU A 109 -15.47 -10.18 5.35
CA LEU A 109 -14.03 -10.49 5.50
C LEU A 109 -13.53 -10.30 6.94
N LEU A 110 -14.36 -9.83 7.88
CA LEU A 110 -13.90 -9.49 9.24
C LEU A 110 -13.27 -10.68 9.98
N GLU A 111 -13.74 -11.90 9.70
CA GLU A 111 -13.18 -13.13 10.29
C GLU A 111 -11.69 -13.33 9.95
N LEU A 112 -11.22 -12.77 8.82
CA LEU A 112 -9.81 -12.80 8.43
C LEU A 112 -8.92 -11.98 9.38
N TYR A 113 -9.48 -11.08 10.19
CA TYR A 113 -8.73 -10.13 11.03
C TYR A 113 -9.02 -10.29 12.52
N LYS A 114 -9.70 -11.36 12.96
CA LYS A 114 -10.05 -11.58 14.38
C LYS A 114 -8.85 -11.58 15.33
N ASP A 115 -7.68 -11.93 14.81
CA ASP A 115 -6.39 -11.94 15.52
C ASP A 115 -5.70 -10.55 15.55
N MET A 116 -6.23 -9.58 14.80
CA MET A 116 -5.60 -8.27 14.56
C MET A 116 -6.25 -7.13 15.36
N GLY A 117 -7.21 -7.44 16.22
CA GLY A 117 -7.91 -6.49 17.09
C GLY A 117 -9.29 -6.09 16.58
N GLU A 118 -9.95 -5.21 17.32
CA GLU A 118 -11.33 -4.81 17.06
C GLU A 118 -11.45 -3.74 15.97
N ARG A 119 -12.62 -3.73 15.32
CA ARG A 119 -13.00 -2.69 14.37
C ARG A 119 -13.06 -1.32 15.05
N PRO A 120 -12.39 -0.28 14.51
CA PRO A 120 -12.47 1.05 15.09
C PRO A 120 -13.88 1.63 15.00
N THR A 121 -14.42 2.09 16.13
CA THR A 121 -15.71 2.79 16.19
C THR A 121 -15.53 4.29 16.02
N GLY A 122 -16.47 4.94 15.32
CA GLY A 122 -16.49 6.42 15.21
C GLY A 122 -15.47 7.00 14.24
N ILE A 123 -14.87 6.19 13.37
CA ILE A 123 -13.95 6.62 12.32
C ILE A 123 -14.59 6.34 10.97
N LYS A 124 -14.70 7.37 10.13
CA LYS A 124 -15.10 7.21 8.74
C LYS A 124 -13.87 6.96 7.87
N PRO A 125 -14.00 6.20 6.76
CA PRO A 125 -12.89 6.00 5.82
C PRO A 125 -12.29 7.31 5.28
N SER A 126 -13.09 8.37 5.19
CA SER A 126 -12.64 9.70 4.78
C SER A 126 -11.72 10.39 5.79
N ASP A 127 -11.83 10.02 7.07
CA ASP A 127 -11.07 10.68 8.14
C ASP A 127 -9.61 10.25 8.10
N ILE A 128 -9.34 9.06 7.56
CA ILE A 128 -8.01 8.47 7.44
C ILE A 128 -7.84 7.85 6.05
N PRO A 129 -7.62 8.69 5.01
CA PRO A 129 -7.31 8.19 3.69
C PRO A 129 -6.07 7.30 3.74
N HIS A 130 -6.07 6.17 3.03
CA HIS A 130 -4.97 5.21 3.11
C HIS A 130 -3.64 5.80 2.60
N GLY A 131 -3.68 6.74 1.66
CA GLY A 131 -2.49 7.50 1.26
C GLY A 131 -1.82 8.21 2.44
N ARG A 132 -2.60 8.77 3.37
CA ARG A 132 -2.10 9.40 4.60
C ARG A 132 -1.44 8.38 5.53
N VAL A 133 -2.03 7.18 5.64
CA VAL A 133 -1.41 6.08 6.40
C VAL A 133 -0.08 5.66 5.77
N THR A 134 -0.01 5.57 4.44
CA THR A 134 1.27 5.33 3.74
C THR A 134 2.31 6.39 4.12
N VAL A 135 1.97 7.68 4.09
CA VAL A 135 2.92 8.76 4.43
C VAL A 135 3.45 8.67 5.86
N GLY A 136 2.60 8.32 6.83
CA GLY A 136 2.99 8.25 8.24
C GLY A 136 3.77 6.99 8.62
N GLU A 137 3.49 5.87 7.96
CA GLU A 137 4.00 4.56 8.38
C GLU A 137 5.20 4.06 7.56
N LEU A 138 5.36 4.55 6.33
CA LEU A 138 6.44 4.11 5.43
C LEU A 138 7.85 4.67 5.72
N PRO A 139 8.05 5.89 6.28
CA PRO A 139 9.39 6.47 6.39
C PRO A 139 10.39 5.60 7.14
N ASN A 140 9.99 4.97 8.25
CA ASN A 140 10.88 4.12 9.05
C ASN A 140 11.36 2.90 8.24
N ASP A 141 10.45 2.25 7.50
CA ASP A 141 10.82 1.10 6.67
C ASP A 141 11.77 1.50 5.53
N LEU A 142 11.58 2.68 4.91
CA LEU A 142 12.51 3.18 3.90
C LEU A 142 13.88 3.53 4.50
N MET A 143 13.92 4.11 5.70
CA MET A 143 15.18 4.38 6.40
C MET A 143 15.94 3.08 6.71
N GLU A 144 15.23 2.06 7.21
CA GLU A 144 15.84 0.79 7.60
C GLU A 144 16.24 -0.07 6.40
N LYS A 145 15.38 -0.21 5.39
CA LYS A 145 15.60 -1.12 4.25
C LYS A 145 16.50 -0.54 3.17
N LEU A 146 16.47 0.78 2.98
CA LEU A 146 17.20 1.46 1.90
C LEU A 146 18.30 2.39 2.43
N ALA A 147 18.56 2.38 3.75
CA ALA A 147 19.54 3.24 4.41
C ALA A 147 19.36 4.74 4.10
N LEU A 148 18.11 5.18 3.89
CA LEU A 148 17.82 6.56 3.53
C LEU A 148 17.89 7.50 4.73
N LYS A 149 18.27 8.75 4.48
CA LYS A 149 18.10 9.84 5.45
C LYS A 149 16.61 10.10 5.69
N ALA A 150 16.24 10.45 6.92
CA ALA A 150 14.86 10.71 7.34
C ALA A 150 14.11 11.67 6.39
N ASN A 151 14.74 12.76 5.98
CA ASN A 151 14.12 13.74 5.09
C ASN A 151 13.76 13.14 3.72
N LEU A 152 14.64 12.32 3.15
CA LEU A 152 14.38 11.69 1.85
C LEU A 152 13.32 10.58 1.99
N ALA A 153 13.38 9.77 3.04
CA ALA A 153 12.36 8.78 3.35
C ALA A 153 10.98 9.43 3.51
N GLN A 154 10.89 10.57 4.19
CA GLN A 154 9.66 11.33 4.34
C GLN A 154 9.17 11.90 3.01
N GLN A 155 10.05 12.50 2.19
CA GLN A 155 9.69 13.04 0.88
C GLN A 155 9.16 11.96 -0.06
N LEU A 156 9.84 10.81 -0.15
CA LEU A 156 9.38 9.68 -0.96
C LEU A 156 8.04 9.16 -0.46
N SER A 157 7.88 9.00 0.87
CA SER A 157 6.61 8.58 1.47
C SER A 157 5.48 9.55 1.13
N THR A 158 5.72 10.87 1.18
CA THR A 158 4.75 11.90 0.79
C THR A 158 4.39 11.80 -0.69
N ILE A 159 5.37 11.65 -1.59
CA ILE A 159 5.14 11.50 -3.04
C ILE A 159 4.24 10.28 -3.31
N ILE A 160 4.56 9.15 -2.69
CA ILE A 160 3.89 7.86 -2.88
C ILE A 160 2.50 7.87 -2.25
N GLY A 161 2.34 8.43 -1.05
CA GLY A 161 1.04 8.53 -0.39
C GLY A 161 0.11 9.57 -1.02
N GLY A 162 0.65 10.52 -1.78
CA GLY A 162 -0.12 11.55 -2.50
C GLY A 162 -0.77 11.07 -3.81
N HIS A 163 -0.77 9.77 -4.09
CA HIS A 163 -1.20 9.18 -5.36
C HIS A 163 -2.69 9.41 -5.73
N HIS A 164 -3.54 9.88 -4.81
CA HIS A 164 -4.91 10.33 -5.11
C HIS A 164 -4.98 11.80 -5.57
N GLY A 165 -3.84 12.43 -5.86
CA GLY A 165 -3.75 13.81 -6.33
C GLY A 165 -3.70 14.86 -5.21
N SER A 166 -3.48 14.44 -3.96
CA SER A 166 -3.34 15.35 -2.82
C SER A 166 -2.19 14.90 -1.92
N PHE A 167 -1.21 15.77 -1.71
CA PHE A 167 -0.04 15.51 -0.87
C PHE A 167 -0.30 16.05 0.54
N PRO A 168 -0.30 15.19 1.58
CA PRO A 168 -0.52 15.66 2.94
C PRO A 168 0.66 16.51 3.42
N THR A 169 0.35 17.64 4.04
CA THR A 169 1.31 18.50 4.72
C THR A 169 1.72 17.92 6.07
N SER A 170 2.87 18.33 6.61
CA SER A 170 3.31 17.90 7.95
C SER A 170 2.28 18.25 9.04
N VAL A 171 1.65 19.42 8.94
CA VAL A 171 0.60 19.87 9.87
C VAL A 171 -0.63 18.96 9.81
N GLU A 172 -1.04 18.52 8.62
CA GLU A 172 -2.16 17.60 8.48
C GLU A 172 -1.84 16.19 8.98
N LEU A 173 -0.59 15.76 8.87
CA LEU A 173 -0.14 14.47 9.42
C LEU A 173 -0.19 14.49 10.95
N GLU A 174 0.26 15.57 11.58
CA GLU A 174 0.24 15.74 13.03
C GLU A 174 -1.18 15.89 13.57
N ASN A 175 -1.96 16.82 13.02
CA ASN A 175 -3.29 17.17 13.55
C ASN A 175 -4.36 16.11 13.28
N ASN A 176 -4.20 15.31 12.23
CA ASN A 176 -5.18 14.30 11.83
C ASN A 176 -4.67 12.86 12.03
N TYR A 177 -3.66 12.67 12.88
CA TYR A 177 -3.23 11.33 13.25
C TYR A 177 -4.31 10.67 14.11
N LEU A 178 -4.86 9.57 13.60
CA LEU A 178 -5.91 8.80 14.26
C LEU A 178 -5.39 7.38 14.52
N PRO A 179 -4.73 7.12 15.67
CA PRO A 179 -4.04 5.86 15.95
C PRO A 179 -4.93 4.63 15.79
N LYS A 180 -6.20 4.73 16.18
CA LYS A 180 -7.18 3.63 16.07
C LYS A 180 -7.39 3.18 14.63
N GLY A 181 -7.36 4.09 13.67
CA GLY A 181 -7.55 3.73 12.27
C GLY A 181 -6.27 3.35 11.52
N VAL A 182 -5.10 3.76 12.02
CA VAL A 182 -3.79 3.29 11.54
C VAL A 182 -3.49 1.86 12.04
N GLY A 183 -3.92 1.56 13.26
CA GLY A 183 -3.75 0.28 13.92
C GLY A 183 -2.45 0.16 14.72
N GLY A 184 -2.47 -0.70 15.74
CA GLY A 184 -1.33 -0.92 16.63
C GLY A 184 -0.24 -1.83 16.05
N LYS A 185 0.57 -2.41 16.95
CA LYS A 185 1.76 -3.22 16.60
C LYS A 185 1.50 -4.37 15.62
N ALA A 186 0.34 -5.03 15.68
CA ALA A 186 0.00 -6.11 14.75
C ALA A 186 -0.11 -5.59 13.31
N TRP A 187 -0.80 -4.47 13.10
CA TRP A 187 -0.94 -3.82 11.80
C TRP A 187 0.36 -3.24 11.28
N GLN A 188 1.19 -2.68 12.18
CA GLN A 188 2.53 -2.23 11.85
C GLN A 188 3.36 -3.40 11.30
N LYS A 189 3.41 -4.54 11.98
CA LYS A 189 4.15 -5.74 11.52
C LYS A 189 3.70 -6.21 10.14
N VAL A 190 2.41 -6.15 9.84
CA VAL A 190 1.89 -6.49 8.51
C VAL A 190 2.44 -5.54 7.45
N ARG A 191 2.41 -4.22 7.69
CA ARG A 191 2.98 -3.24 6.75
C ARG A 191 4.47 -3.49 6.52
N GLN A 192 5.22 -3.71 7.60
CA GLN A 192 6.65 -4.04 7.53
C GLN A 192 6.89 -5.32 6.71
N GLU A 193 6.02 -6.31 6.83
CA GLU A 193 6.10 -7.55 6.06
C GLU A 193 5.82 -7.33 4.56
N PHE A 194 4.84 -6.49 4.20
CA PHE A 194 4.64 -6.07 2.80
C PHE A 194 5.90 -5.41 2.23
N VAL A 195 6.49 -4.46 2.97
CA VAL A 195 7.72 -3.78 2.52
C VAL A 195 8.86 -4.79 2.37
N ARG A 196 9.06 -5.68 3.35
CA ARG A 196 10.09 -6.72 3.32
C ARG A 196 9.94 -7.64 2.11
N ILE A 197 8.74 -8.19 1.89
CA ILE A 197 8.47 -9.10 0.76
C ILE A 197 8.74 -8.41 -0.57
N LEU A 198 8.24 -7.18 -0.77
CA LEU A 198 8.45 -6.45 -2.02
C LEU A 198 9.92 -6.07 -2.23
N PHE A 199 10.62 -5.66 -1.17
CA PHE A 199 12.04 -5.31 -1.21
C PHE A 199 12.89 -6.53 -1.64
N GLU A 200 12.64 -7.69 -1.04
CA GLU A 200 13.33 -8.94 -1.37
C GLU A 200 12.92 -9.48 -2.75
N PHE A 201 11.63 -9.46 -3.08
CA PHE A 201 11.10 -9.96 -4.35
C PHE A 201 11.68 -9.21 -5.56
N PHE A 202 11.80 -7.89 -5.45
CA PHE A 202 12.38 -7.07 -6.52
C PHE A 202 13.91 -7.01 -6.49
N ASN A 203 14.56 -7.52 -5.43
CA ASN A 203 16.01 -7.40 -5.20
C ASN A 203 16.46 -5.93 -5.31
N VAL A 204 15.83 -5.06 -4.52
CA VAL A 204 16.03 -3.60 -4.61
C VAL A 204 17.48 -3.25 -4.26
N PRO A 205 18.23 -2.57 -5.15
CA PRO A 205 19.64 -2.26 -4.90
C PRO A 205 19.78 -1.15 -3.85
N GLU A 206 20.85 -1.18 -3.07
CA GLU A 206 21.17 -0.07 -2.16
C GLU A 206 21.68 1.15 -2.95
N ILE A 207 21.32 2.36 -2.51
CA ILE A 207 21.92 3.59 -3.03
C ILE A 207 23.17 3.88 -2.21
N LEU A 208 24.34 3.85 -2.85
CA LEU A 208 25.61 4.19 -2.22
C LEU A 208 25.66 5.71 -1.96
N LYS A 209 25.15 6.13 -0.81
CA LYS A 209 25.13 7.51 -0.30
C LYS A 209 24.57 8.52 -1.31
N ALA A 210 23.24 8.67 -1.32
CA ALA A 210 22.62 9.89 -1.83
C ALA A 210 23.14 11.08 -0.99
N ASN A 211 23.89 11.99 -1.62
CA ASN A 211 24.39 13.22 -1.00
C ASN A 211 23.24 14.05 -0.43
#